data_AF-A0A9E5BQV8-F1
#
_entry.id   AF-A0A9E5BQV8-F1
#
_cell.length_a   1.000
_cell.length_b   1.000
_cell.length_c   1.000
_cell.angle_alpha   90.00
_cell.angle_beta   90.00
_cell.angle_gamma   90.00
#
_symmetry.space_group_name_H-M   'P 1'
#
loop_
_entity.id
_entity.type
_entity.pdbx_description
1 polymer ?
#
loop_
_entity_poly.entity_id
_entity_poly.type
_entity_poly.pdbx_seq_one_letter_code
_entity_poly.pdbx_strand_id
1 'polypeptide(L)'
;YSRTVMLRGADLDRGRIDEEFHGMEGQARTELAGEGLPVDRMAARRFLDIRYVGQSFELTVDYPSRGTKADFTKVIGDTFYKAHLRRFGYADRSEPVEVVNLRLKLEVAMEKPQIEPQSAGGSDPSEALIGEGEIVFQQGGLMSPLYQREQLTCGNRISGPALVVQMDATTVLPPGWGGTVDPFGNLLLEPE
;
A
#
# COMPACT_ATOMS: atom_id res chain seq x y z
N TYR A 1 16.65 7.23 -1.08
CA TYR A 1 17.84 7.88 -1.69
C TYR A 1 17.69 7.92 -3.20
N SER A 2 18.14 9.00 -3.85
CA SER A 2 18.10 9.16 -5.31
C SER A 2 19.33 9.93 -5.78
N ARG A 3 19.86 9.57 -6.96
CA ARG A 3 21.00 10.26 -7.60
C ARG A 3 20.75 10.37 -9.10
N THR A 4 20.87 11.59 -9.64
CA THR A 4 20.71 11.85 -11.08
C THR A 4 21.99 11.52 -11.82
N VAL A 5 21.89 10.79 -12.93
CA VAL A 5 23.06 10.27 -13.68
C VAL A 5 23.01 10.50 -15.20
N MET A 6 21.82 10.68 -15.79
CA MET A 6 21.63 10.97 -17.23
C MET A 6 22.46 10.07 -18.17
N LEU A 7 22.30 8.75 -18.05
CA LEU A 7 23.10 7.75 -18.78
C LEU A 7 22.31 7.18 -19.97
N ARG A 8 22.99 6.94 -21.09
CA ARG A 8 22.40 6.34 -22.30
C ARG A 8 23.43 5.59 -23.12
N GLY A 9 22.98 4.66 -23.97
CA GLY A 9 23.84 3.97 -24.93
C GLY A 9 25.05 3.29 -24.26
N ALA A 10 26.26 3.67 -24.67
CA ALA A 10 27.50 3.13 -24.11
C ALA A 10 27.81 3.62 -22.68
N ASP A 11 27.20 4.71 -22.23
CA ASP A 11 27.38 5.22 -20.86
C ASP A 11 26.61 4.39 -19.81
N LEU A 12 25.71 3.51 -20.27
CA LEU A 12 25.04 2.52 -19.42
C LEU A 12 25.99 1.37 -19.12
N ASP A 13 27.04 1.69 -18.36
CA ASP A 13 27.97 0.69 -17.85
C ASP A 13 27.47 0.12 -16.52
N ARG A 14 27.47 -1.21 -16.43
CA ARG A 14 26.98 -1.91 -15.25
C ARG A 14 27.87 -1.68 -14.04
N GLY A 15 29.19 -1.72 -14.22
CA GLY A 15 30.16 -1.54 -13.14
C GLY A 15 30.03 -0.17 -12.49
N ARG A 16 29.96 0.88 -13.32
CA ARG A 16 29.72 2.24 -12.87
C ARG A 16 28.40 2.37 -12.09
N ILE A 17 27.30 1.82 -12.61
CA ILE A 17 26.00 1.92 -11.91
C ILE A 17 26.03 1.12 -10.58
N ASP A 18 26.68 -0.05 -10.55
CA ASP A 18 26.84 -0.83 -9.32
C ASP A 18 27.69 -0.09 -8.27
N GLU A 19 28.75 0.62 -8.68
CA GLU A 19 29.55 1.49 -7.82
C GLU A 19 28.74 2.66 -7.24
N GLU A 20 27.93 3.32 -8.09
CA GLU A 20 27.03 4.39 -7.64
C GLU A 20 26.03 3.88 -6.59
N PHE A 21 25.43 2.71 -6.81
CA PHE A 21 24.54 2.08 -5.83
C PHE A 21 25.27 1.70 -4.55
N HIS A 22 26.50 1.18 -4.63
CA HIS A 22 27.30 0.84 -3.46
C HIS A 22 27.58 2.08 -2.61
N GLY A 23 27.96 3.19 -3.23
CA GLY A 23 28.15 4.47 -2.54
C GLY A 23 26.87 4.98 -1.88
N MET A 24 25.73 4.93 -2.60
CA MET A 24 24.43 5.31 -2.06
C MET A 24 24.02 4.43 -0.87
N GLU A 25 24.28 3.12 -0.93
CA GLU A 25 23.98 2.18 0.15
C GLU A 25 24.83 2.43 1.39
N GLY A 26 26.13 2.70 1.22
CA GLY A 26 27.01 3.03 2.34
C GLY A 26 26.60 4.31 3.05
N GLN A 27 26.29 5.37 2.29
CA GLN A 27 25.75 6.62 2.83
C GLN A 27 24.45 6.37 3.60
N ALA A 28 23.50 5.67 2.98
CA ALA A 28 22.20 5.41 3.56
C ALA A 28 22.28 4.60 4.87
N ARG A 29 23.15 3.59 4.92
CA ARG A 29 23.37 2.79 6.14
C ARG A 29 24.00 3.62 7.26
N THR A 30 24.93 4.51 6.93
CA THR A 30 25.58 5.38 7.93
C THR A 30 24.56 6.33 8.56
N GLU A 31 23.72 6.96 7.74
CA GLU A 31 22.65 7.86 8.22
C GLU A 31 21.66 7.13 9.13
N LEU A 32 21.15 5.96 8.69
CA LEU A 32 20.15 5.21 9.47
C LEU A 32 20.74 4.58 10.74
N ALA A 33 22.02 4.21 10.76
CA ALA A 33 22.70 3.79 11.99
C ALA A 33 22.75 4.93 13.01
N GLY A 34 22.95 6.17 12.55
CA GLY A 34 22.91 7.38 13.38
C GLY A 34 21.54 7.63 14.03
N GLU A 35 20.46 7.15 13.42
CA GLU A 35 19.10 7.18 13.96
C GLU A 35 18.77 6.00 14.89
N GLY A 36 19.72 5.08 15.11
CA GLY A 36 19.53 3.90 15.96
C GLY A 36 18.74 2.76 15.30
N LEU A 37 18.58 2.79 13.98
CA LEU A 37 17.88 1.73 13.24
C LEU A 37 18.78 0.51 13.00
N PRO A 38 18.23 -0.72 13.01
CA PRO A 38 19.01 -1.95 12.87
C PRO A 38 19.46 -2.15 11.42
N VAL A 39 20.59 -1.55 11.06
CA VAL A 39 21.14 -1.58 9.69
C VAL A 39 21.42 -2.99 9.17
N ASP A 40 21.78 -3.93 10.04
CA ASP A 40 22.05 -5.33 9.66
C ASP A 40 20.79 -6.08 9.19
N ARG A 41 19.60 -5.54 9.51
CA ARG A 41 18.30 -6.09 9.07
C ARG A 41 17.74 -5.41 7.82
N MET A 42 18.49 -4.45 7.24
CA MET A 42 18.06 -3.70 6.06
C MET A 42 18.38 -4.41 4.75
N ALA A 43 17.36 -4.61 3.94
CA ALA A 43 17.48 -5.04 2.55
C ALA A 43 17.51 -3.83 1.61
N ALA A 44 18.47 -3.80 0.68
CA ALA A 44 18.57 -2.78 -0.34
C ALA A 44 17.76 -3.16 -1.59
N ARG A 45 16.88 -2.27 -2.03
CA ARG A 45 16.18 -2.34 -3.30
C ARG A 45 16.61 -1.20 -4.21
N ARG A 46 17.06 -1.57 -5.41
CA ARG A 46 17.62 -0.67 -6.42
C ARG A 46 16.64 -0.52 -7.57
N PHE A 47 16.48 0.71 -8.06
CA PHE A 47 15.58 1.05 -9.15
C PHE A 47 16.24 2.06 -10.08
N LEU A 48 15.75 2.11 -11.32
CA LEU A 48 16.15 3.07 -12.34
C LEU A 48 14.93 3.89 -12.74
N ASP A 49 15.08 5.20 -12.83
CA ASP A 49 14.13 6.05 -13.56
C ASP A 49 14.58 6.15 -15.00
N ILE A 50 13.72 5.70 -15.91
CA ILE A 50 14.03 5.61 -17.33
C ILE A 50 12.96 6.36 -18.11
N ARG A 51 13.36 7.02 -19.19
CA ARG A 51 12.45 7.64 -20.16
C ARG A 51 12.96 7.49 -21.58
N TYR A 52 12.11 7.81 -22.55
CA TYR A 52 12.58 8.08 -23.90
C TYR A 52 13.43 9.36 -23.91
N VAL A 53 14.49 9.38 -24.72
CA VAL A 53 15.33 10.58 -24.86
C VAL A 53 14.47 11.76 -25.32
N GLY A 54 14.52 12.86 -24.58
CA GLY A 54 13.75 14.07 -24.88
C GLY A 54 12.32 14.10 -24.33
N GLN A 55 11.85 13.01 -23.70
CA GLN A 55 10.58 12.99 -22.97
C GLN A 55 10.71 13.72 -21.62
N SER A 56 9.59 14.23 -21.09
CA SER A 56 9.54 14.93 -19.80
C SER A 56 9.10 14.08 -18.59
N PHE A 57 8.85 12.78 -18.77
CA PHE A 57 8.34 11.91 -17.70
C PHE A 57 9.09 10.58 -17.67
N GLU A 58 9.44 10.13 -16.47
CA GLU A 58 10.13 8.87 -16.23
C GLU A 58 9.19 7.75 -15.77
N LEU A 59 9.60 6.51 -16.03
CA LEU A 59 9.09 5.31 -15.39
C LEU A 59 10.16 4.73 -14.47
N THR A 60 9.80 4.49 -13.21
CA THR A 60 10.65 3.76 -12.27
C THR A 60 10.51 2.26 -12.50
N VAL A 61 11.63 1.58 -12.72
CA VAL A 61 11.69 0.13 -12.90
C VAL A 61 12.72 -0.50 -11.97
N ASP A 62 12.56 -1.79 -11.63
CA ASP A 62 13.55 -2.51 -10.83
C ASP A 62 14.90 -2.58 -11.59
N TYR A 63 15.99 -2.36 -10.84
CA TYR A 63 17.34 -2.51 -11.38
C TYR A 63 17.65 -3.99 -11.65
N PRO A 64 18.05 -4.39 -12.87
CA PRO A 64 18.34 -5.78 -13.21
C PRO A 64 19.70 -6.21 -12.63
N SER A 65 19.72 -6.48 -11.32
CA SER A 65 20.93 -6.79 -10.54
C SER A 65 21.53 -8.17 -10.81
N ARG A 66 20.81 -9.08 -11.48
CA ARG A 66 21.32 -10.41 -11.81
C ARG A 66 22.18 -10.34 -13.07
N GLY A 67 23.41 -10.83 -12.97
CA GLY A 67 24.35 -10.88 -14.08
C GLY A 67 23.81 -11.75 -15.21
N THR A 68 23.24 -11.12 -16.24
CA THR A 68 22.95 -11.78 -17.51
C THR A 68 24.18 -11.69 -18.39
N LYS A 69 24.46 -12.74 -19.19
CA LYS A 69 25.44 -12.65 -20.29
C LYS A 69 24.98 -11.73 -21.43
N ALA A 70 23.74 -11.23 -21.36
CA ALA A 70 23.16 -10.32 -22.32
C ALA A 70 23.72 -8.90 -22.17
N ASP A 71 23.72 -8.16 -23.27
CA ASP A 71 24.01 -6.72 -23.31
C ASP A 71 23.14 -5.97 -22.30
N PHE A 72 23.79 -5.29 -21.36
CA PHE A 72 23.15 -4.62 -20.25
C PHE A 72 22.26 -3.45 -20.68
N THR A 73 22.67 -2.70 -21.71
CA THR A 73 21.86 -1.62 -22.30
C THR A 73 20.56 -2.17 -22.87
N LYS A 74 20.63 -3.32 -23.54
CA LYS A 74 19.44 -4.00 -24.05
C LYS A 74 18.51 -4.47 -22.93
N VAL A 75 19.06 -4.99 -21.83
CA VAL A 75 18.27 -5.41 -20.67
C VAL A 75 17.54 -4.22 -20.04
N ILE A 76 18.20 -3.08 -19.88
CA ILE A 76 17.57 -1.84 -19.39
C ILE A 76 16.44 -1.40 -20.33
N GLY A 77 16.71 -1.35 -21.64
CA GLY A 77 15.72 -1.00 -22.65
C GLY A 77 14.50 -1.92 -22.61
N ASP A 78 14.70 -3.24 -22.68
CA ASP A 78 13.61 -4.23 -22.60
C ASP A 78 12.81 -4.12 -21.29
N THR A 79 13.46 -3.79 -20.17
CA THR A 79 12.78 -3.55 -18.89
C THR A 79 11.87 -2.33 -18.95
N PHE A 80 12.36 -1.22 -19.50
CA PHE A 80 11.55 -0.02 -19.71
C PHE A 80 10.41 -0.26 -20.68
N TYR A 81 10.64 -0.89 -21.84
CA TYR A 81 9.60 -1.14 -22.84
C TYR A 81 8.46 -1.99 -22.28
N LYS A 82 8.77 -3.00 -21.44
CA LYS A 82 7.74 -3.78 -20.74
C LYS A 82 6.93 -2.92 -19.76
N ALA A 83 7.60 -2.06 -18.99
CA ALA A 83 6.93 -1.16 -18.06
C ALA A 83 6.05 -0.12 -18.79
N HIS A 84 6.55 0.44 -19.89
CA HIS A 84 5.85 1.42 -20.71
C HIS A 84 4.61 0.80 -21.38
N LEU A 85 4.74 -0.40 -21.96
CA LEU A 85 3.62 -1.15 -22.52
C LEU A 85 2.54 -1.43 -21.47
N ARG A 86 2.93 -1.84 -20.25
CA ARG A 86 2.00 -2.09 -19.15
C ARG A 86 1.27 -0.81 -18.70
N ARG A 87 1.97 0.34 -18.69
CA ARG A 87 1.43 1.60 -18.15
C ARG A 87 0.58 2.38 -19.16
N PHE A 88 0.94 2.32 -20.44
CA PHE A 88 0.38 3.17 -21.50
C PHE A 88 -0.20 2.40 -22.69
N GLY A 89 -0.05 1.07 -22.74
CA GLY A 89 -0.60 0.23 -23.82
C GLY A 89 0.25 0.18 -25.10
N TYR A 90 1.40 0.85 -25.14
CA TYR A 90 2.35 0.77 -26.25
C TYR A 90 3.79 0.91 -25.76
N ALA A 91 4.77 0.55 -26.60
CA ALA A 91 6.18 0.87 -26.40
C ALA A 91 6.88 0.93 -27.76
N ASP A 92 7.57 2.04 -28.05
CA ASP A 92 8.42 2.18 -29.22
C ASP A 92 9.83 1.64 -28.90
N ARG A 93 10.28 0.62 -29.63
CA ARG A 93 11.61 0.01 -29.45
C ARG A 93 12.68 0.65 -30.35
N SER A 94 12.29 1.50 -31.27
CA SER A 94 13.20 2.24 -32.14
C SER A 94 13.74 3.50 -31.47
N GLU A 95 12.96 4.05 -30.52
CA GLU A 95 13.35 5.22 -29.74
C GLU A 95 14.35 4.86 -28.62
N PRO A 96 15.48 5.58 -28.52
CA PRO A 96 16.46 5.35 -27.47
C PRO A 96 15.93 5.78 -26.10
N VAL A 97 16.42 5.12 -25.07
CA VAL A 97 16.07 5.41 -23.67
C VAL A 97 17.27 5.96 -22.91
N GLU A 98 17.00 6.75 -21.88
CA GLU A 98 18.00 7.26 -20.94
C GLU A 98 17.61 6.97 -19.49
N VAL A 99 18.59 6.59 -18.68
CA VAL A 99 18.47 6.48 -17.22
C VAL A 99 18.71 7.86 -16.63
N VAL A 100 17.65 8.47 -16.10
CA VAL A 100 17.69 9.79 -15.49
C VAL A 100 18.22 9.70 -14.06
N ASN A 101 17.65 8.80 -13.25
CA ASN A 101 18.00 8.64 -11.85
C ASN A 101 18.27 7.19 -11.46
N LEU A 102 19.20 7.01 -10.53
CA LEU A 102 19.35 5.81 -9.71
C LEU A 102 18.58 6.02 -8.41
N ARG A 103 17.73 5.07 -8.04
CA ARG A 103 16.96 5.12 -6.78
C ARG A 103 17.28 3.93 -5.90
N LEU A 104 17.51 4.21 -4.63
CA LEU A 104 17.75 3.21 -3.60
C LEU A 104 16.71 3.36 -2.48
N LYS A 105 16.08 2.24 -2.14
CA LYS A 105 15.27 2.06 -0.94
C LYS A 105 15.96 1.07 -0.02
N LEU A 106 16.10 1.44 1.26
CA LEU A 106 16.46 0.50 2.32
C LEU A 106 15.17 0.11 3.04
N GLU A 107 14.88 -1.18 3.10
CA GLU A 107 13.69 -1.73 3.73
C GLU A 107 14.09 -2.53 4.96
N VAL A 108 13.50 -2.22 6.12
CA VAL A 108 13.60 -3.05 7.32
C VAL A 108 12.30 -3.81 7.47
N ALA A 109 12.38 -5.13 7.59
CA ALA A 109 11.24 -5.91 8.02
C ALA A 109 10.98 -5.60 9.50
N MET A 110 9.92 -4.84 9.76
CA MET A 110 9.42 -4.64 11.12
C MET A 110 8.35 -5.69 11.42
N GLU A 111 8.29 -6.13 12.67
CA GLU A 111 7.17 -6.93 13.15
C GLU A 111 5.90 -6.11 12.99
N LYS A 112 4.98 -6.61 12.16
CA LYS A 112 3.67 -6.01 12.00
C LYS A 112 2.81 -6.45 13.18
N PRO A 113 1.95 -5.56 13.72
CA PRO A 113 0.92 -5.98 14.67
C PRO A 113 0.13 -7.15 14.08
N GLN A 114 0.03 -8.24 14.82
CA GLN A 114 -0.85 -9.35 14.46
C GLN A 114 -2.26 -8.99 14.90
N ILE A 115 -3.19 -8.99 13.95
CA ILE A 115 -4.62 -8.84 14.24
C ILE A 115 -5.18 -10.25 14.31
N GLU A 116 -5.47 -10.70 15.52
CA GLU A 116 -6.02 -12.03 15.76
C GLU A 116 -7.55 -12.02 15.60
N PRO A 117 -8.13 -13.04 14.95
CA PRO A 117 -9.58 -13.15 14.87
C PRO A 117 -10.18 -13.45 16.25
N GLN A 118 -11.30 -12.80 16.55
CA GLN A 118 -12.12 -13.03 17.71
C GLN A 118 -12.88 -14.36 17.59
N SER A 119 -13.19 -14.97 18.73
CA SER A 119 -14.08 -16.14 18.77
C SER A 119 -15.51 -15.73 18.43
N ALA A 120 -16.25 -16.58 17.71
CA ALA A 120 -17.64 -16.30 17.36
C ALA A 120 -18.54 -16.32 18.61
N GLY A 121 -19.24 -15.22 18.86
CA GLY A 121 -20.17 -15.05 19.99
C GLY A 121 -21.62 -15.41 19.68
N GLY A 122 -22.00 -15.46 18.40
CA GLY A 122 -23.37 -15.73 17.94
C GLY A 122 -23.95 -14.55 17.15
N SER A 123 -25.14 -14.73 16.57
CA SER A 123 -25.77 -13.68 15.74
C SER A 123 -26.57 -12.64 16.53
N ASP A 124 -26.90 -12.92 17.78
CA ASP A 124 -27.75 -12.06 18.61
C ASP A 124 -26.96 -10.87 19.19
N PRO A 125 -27.31 -9.62 18.86
CA PRO A 125 -26.67 -8.42 19.42
C PRO A 125 -27.30 -7.94 20.74
N SER A 126 -28.23 -8.70 21.33
CA SER A 126 -29.04 -8.24 22.49
C SER A 126 -28.21 -7.79 23.69
N GLU A 127 -27.06 -8.43 23.96
CA GLU A 127 -26.16 -8.04 25.04
C GLU A 127 -25.56 -6.63 24.86
N ALA A 128 -25.50 -6.14 23.62
CA ALA A 128 -24.98 -4.81 23.31
C ALA A 128 -26.07 -3.72 23.30
N LEU A 129 -27.35 -4.08 23.47
CA LEU A 129 -28.45 -3.11 23.42
C LEU A 129 -28.44 -2.23 24.68
N ILE A 130 -28.30 -0.93 24.51
CA ILE A 130 -28.26 0.05 25.62
C ILE A 130 -29.53 0.90 25.71
N GLY A 131 -30.44 0.79 24.75
CA GLY A 131 -31.74 1.45 24.78
C GLY A 131 -32.30 1.67 23.39
N GLU A 132 -33.30 2.55 23.31
CA GLU A 132 -33.92 2.98 22.06
C GLU A 132 -33.99 4.51 22.02
N GLY A 133 -33.91 5.09 20.83
CA GLY A 133 -34.03 6.52 20.61
C GLY A 133 -34.65 6.85 19.27
N GLU A 134 -35.26 8.02 19.15
CA GLU A 134 -35.79 8.50 17.87
C GLU A 134 -34.66 9.00 16.98
N ILE A 135 -34.48 8.37 15.81
CA ILE A 135 -33.51 8.77 14.78
C ILE A 135 -34.29 9.35 13.59
N VAL A 136 -33.94 10.55 13.16
CA VAL A 136 -34.62 11.23 12.05
C VAL A 136 -33.98 10.86 10.72
N PHE A 137 -34.76 10.22 9.85
CA PHE A 137 -34.42 9.94 8.46
C PHE A 137 -35.32 10.75 7.51
N GLN A 138 -35.13 10.59 6.20
CA GLN A 138 -35.99 11.26 5.20
C GLN A 138 -37.48 10.90 5.34
N GLN A 139 -37.80 9.70 5.83
CA GLN A 139 -39.19 9.27 6.00
C GLN A 139 -39.84 9.79 7.30
N GLY A 140 -39.08 10.45 8.18
CA GLY A 140 -39.52 10.91 9.50
C GLY A 140 -38.65 10.37 10.64
N GLY A 141 -39.08 10.64 11.88
CA GLY A 141 -38.49 10.06 13.08
C GLY A 141 -38.86 8.59 13.23
N LEU A 142 -37.87 7.73 13.42
CA LEU A 142 -38.03 6.30 13.64
C LEU A 142 -37.40 5.91 14.99
N MET A 143 -38.21 5.36 15.89
CA MET A 143 -37.68 4.73 17.11
C MET A 143 -36.79 3.55 16.71
N SER A 144 -35.54 3.61 17.15
CA SER A 144 -34.49 2.71 16.70
C SER A 144 -33.62 2.25 17.89
N PRO A 145 -33.16 0.99 17.90
CA PRO A 145 -32.26 0.48 18.92
C PRO A 145 -30.89 1.19 18.88
N LEU A 146 -30.33 1.40 20.07
CA LEU A 146 -29.00 1.94 20.29
C LEU A 146 -28.12 0.81 20.84
N TYR A 147 -27.01 0.51 20.18
CA TYR A 147 -26.06 -0.51 20.58
C TYR A 147 -24.75 0.10 21.05
N GLN A 148 -24.18 -0.44 22.13
CA GLN A 148 -22.82 -0.12 22.56
C GLN A 148 -21.82 -0.95 21.75
N ARG A 149 -20.94 -0.27 21.02
CA ARG A 149 -20.07 -0.90 20.04
C ARG A 149 -19.08 -1.90 20.64
N GLU A 150 -18.59 -1.64 21.84
CA GLU A 150 -17.64 -2.46 22.58
C GLU A 150 -18.26 -3.77 23.10
N GLN A 151 -19.59 -3.87 23.13
CA GLN A 151 -20.31 -5.07 23.58
C GLN A 151 -20.73 -5.97 22.40
N LEU A 152 -20.62 -5.49 21.16
CA LEU A 152 -20.88 -6.32 19.98
C LEU A 152 -19.74 -7.29 19.73
N THR A 153 -20.08 -8.56 19.54
CA THR A 153 -19.12 -9.66 19.34
C THR A 153 -19.16 -10.22 17.93
N CYS A 154 -18.10 -10.92 17.51
CA CYS A 154 -18.02 -11.57 16.20
C CYS A 154 -19.26 -12.42 15.91
N GLY A 155 -19.89 -12.14 14.77
CA GLY A 155 -21.09 -12.81 14.28
C GLY A 155 -22.39 -12.04 14.53
N ASN A 156 -22.42 -11.06 15.45
CA ASN A 156 -23.61 -10.27 15.76
C ASN A 156 -24.16 -9.59 14.51
N ARG A 157 -25.49 -9.62 14.36
CA ARG A 157 -26.21 -9.03 13.24
C ARG A 157 -27.18 -7.97 13.73
N ILE A 158 -27.14 -6.80 13.10
CA ILE A 158 -27.99 -5.65 13.42
C ILE A 158 -28.78 -5.31 12.17
N SER A 159 -30.10 -5.24 12.27
CA SER A 159 -30.93 -4.69 11.19
C SER A 159 -31.22 -3.21 11.47
N GLY A 160 -31.10 -2.39 10.44
CA GLY A 160 -31.45 -0.98 10.47
C GLY A 160 -32.97 -0.76 10.39
N PRO A 161 -33.48 0.39 10.88
CA PRO A 161 -32.74 1.52 11.40
C PRO A 161 -32.15 1.25 12.80
N ALA A 162 -30.90 1.62 13.02
CA ALA A 162 -30.21 1.46 14.30
C ALA A 162 -29.09 2.49 14.48
N LEU A 163 -28.69 2.72 15.73
CA LEU A 163 -27.48 3.49 16.05
C LEU A 163 -26.49 2.58 16.78
N VAL A 164 -25.22 2.65 16.41
CA VAL A 164 -24.13 2.00 17.12
C VAL A 164 -23.20 3.08 17.65
N VAL A 165 -23.04 3.14 18.97
CA VAL A 165 -22.29 4.19 19.66
C VAL A 165 -20.97 3.60 20.17
N GLN A 166 -19.88 4.27 19.86
CA GLN A 166 -18.52 3.99 20.31
C GLN A 166 -17.97 5.26 21.00
N MET A 167 -16.92 5.12 21.81
CA MET A 167 -16.29 6.29 22.47
C MET A 167 -15.88 7.41 21.50
N ASP A 168 -15.44 7.07 20.29
CA ASP A 168 -14.85 7.98 19.29
C ASP A 168 -15.67 8.08 17.99
N ALA A 169 -16.79 7.35 17.88
CA ALA A 169 -17.59 7.29 16.67
C ALA A 169 -19.06 6.93 16.95
N THR A 170 -19.94 7.41 16.08
CA THR A 170 -21.35 7.00 16.05
C THR A 170 -21.69 6.53 14.64
N THR A 171 -22.08 5.27 14.50
CA THR A 171 -22.47 4.66 13.22
C THR A 171 -23.98 4.56 13.14
N VAL A 172 -24.56 5.18 12.10
CA VAL A 172 -25.99 5.09 11.81
C VAL A 172 -26.20 3.98 10.78
N LEU A 173 -27.09 3.02 11.09
CA LEU A 173 -27.60 2.07 10.12
C LEU A 173 -28.95 2.58 9.63
N PRO A 174 -29.10 2.99 8.36
CA PRO A 174 -30.38 3.45 7.82
C PRO A 174 -31.41 2.31 7.69
N PRO A 175 -32.70 2.63 7.48
CA PRO A 175 -33.69 1.63 7.07
C PRO A 175 -33.26 0.88 5.80
N GLY A 176 -33.43 -0.45 5.77
CA GLY A 176 -33.03 -1.29 4.64
C GLY A 176 -31.52 -1.56 4.55
N TRP A 177 -30.80 -1.35 5.65
CA TRP A 177 -29.40 -1.74 5.79
C TRP A 177 -29.24 -2.75 6.93
N GLY A 178 -28.30 -3.65 6.78
CA GLY A 178 -27.85 -4.58 7.81
C GLY A 178 -26.40 -4.31 8.20
N GLY A 179 -26.06 -4.68 9.43
CA GLY A 179 -24.70 -4.68 9.96
C GLY A 179 -24.32 -6.06 10.47
N THR A 180 -23.11 -6.53 10.17
CA THR A 180 -22.56 -7.77 10.73
C THR A 180 -21.16 -7.54 11.28
N VAL A 181 -20.89 -8.06 12.48
CA VAL A 181 -19.53 -8.01 13.05
C VAL A 181 -18.70 -9.18 12.51
N ASP A 182 -17.61 -8.87 11.84
CA ASP A 182 -16.70 -9.87 11.29
C ASP A 182 -15.73 -10.45 12.35
N PRO A 183 -14.94 -11.48 12.03
CA PRO A 183 -13.97 -12.06 12.97
C PRO A 183 -12.88 -11.10 13.44
N PHE A 184 -12.60 -10.02 12.72
CA PHE A 184 -11.60 -9.02 13.13
C PHE A 184 -12.23 -7.90 13.95
N GLY A 185 -13.52 -8.02 14.27
CA GLY A 185 -14.28 -7.00 14.97
C GLY A 185 -14.56 -5.79 14.10
N ASN A 186 -14.61 -5.90 12.77
CA ASN A 186 -15.15 -4.84 11.91
C ASN A 186 -16.68 -4.91 11.88
N LEU A 187 -17.36 -3.76 11.83
CA LEU A 187 -18.79 -3.71 11.56
C LEU A 187 -19.00 -3.50 10.05
N LEU A 188 -19.38 -4.56 9.35
CA LEU A 188 -19.66 -4.55 7.91
C LEU A 188 -21.10 -4.14 7.68
N LEU A 189 -21.30 -3.04 6.94
CA LEU A 189 -22.63 -2.52 6.60
C LEU A 189 -22.96 -2.81 5.14
N GLU A 190 -24.15 -3.36 4.90
CA GLU A 190 -24.62 -3.72 3.57
C GLU A 190 -26.11 -3.34 3.42
N PRO A 191 -26.57 -2.92 2.24
CA PRO A 191 -28.01 -2.85 1.95
C PRO A 191 -28.64 -4.24 2.04
N GLU A 192 -29.81 -4.34 2.66
CA GLU A 192 -30.64 -5.56 2.66
C GLU A 192 -31.36 -5.78 1.33
#